data_AF-A0A8X8WVR1-F1
#
_entry.id   AF-A0A8X8WVR1-F1
#
_cell.length_a   1.000
_cell.length_b   1.000
_cell.length_c   1.000
_cell.angle_alpha   90.00
_cell.angle_beta   90.00
_cell.angle_gamma   90.00
#
_symmetry.space_group_name_H-M   'P 1'
#
loop_
_entity.id
_entity.type
_entity.pdbx_description
1 polymer ?
#
loop_
_entity_poly.entity_id
_entity_poly.type
_entity_poly.pdbx_seq_one_letter_code
_entity_poly.pdbx_strand_id
1 'polypeptide(L)'
;MVGVSNVDFDLVKEVKEFDEKKTGVKGLVDAGVKEIPRLFVHPQEIIDSYPTAKGAAVKLPVIDLTGAESGGARRRKLVEAIGKAAREWGFFSIINYGIPLETMKAILESINRFHKLSDEEKESLYTYERSKLVKWNSNLPAQKGDPTCWRDVLNVVYTNDHLDPNEIPSACMHTITDSISHIGGP
;
A
#
# COMPACT_ATOMS: atom_id res chain seq x y z
N MET A 1 26.38 6.37 -28.51
CA MET A 1 24.92 6.60 -28.49
C MET A 1 24.26 5.26 -28.71
N VAL A 2 23.76 4.62 -27.65
CA VAL A 2 22.99 3.37 -27.78
C VAL A 2 21.56 3.77 -28.15
N GLY A 3 21.10 3.34 -29.33
CA GLY A 3 19.77 3.66 -29.82
C GLY A 3 18.71 3.08 -28.89
N VAL A 4 17.79 3.92 -28.42
CA VAL A 4 16.59 3.45 -27.73
C VAL A 4 15.78 2.65 -28.77
N SER A 5 15.52 1.37 -28.49
CA SER A 5 14.73 0.53 -29.39
C SER A 5 13.29 1.07 -29.49
N ASN A 6 12.61 0.89 -30.64
CA ASN A 6 11.24 1.39 -30.84
C ASN A 6 10.25 0.90 -29.76
N VAL A 7 10.43 -0.33 -29.28
CA VAL A 7 9.61 -0.94 -28.21
C VAL A 7 9.71 -0.15 -26.90
N ASP A 8 10.89 0.36 -26.62
CA ASP A 8 11.25 1.06 -25.40
C ASP A 8 10.78 2.53 -25.46
N PHE A 9 10.63 3.09 -26.66
CA PHE A 9 9.97 4.38 -26.88
C PHE A 9 8.45 4.28 -26.71
N ASP A 10 7.82 3.23 -27.26
CA ASP A 10 6.38 3.01 -27.15
C ASP A 10 5.94 2.79 -25.70
N LEU A 11 6.72 2.05 -24.90
CA LEU A 11 6.42 1.84 -23.48
C LEU A 11 6.47 3.14 -22.67
N VAL A 12 7.47 3.99 -22.93
CA VAL A 12 7.56 5.33 -22.28
C VAL A 12 6.35 6.18 -22.64
N LYS A 13 5.88 6.10 -23.89
CA LYS A 13 4.66 6.80 -24.33
C LYS A 13 3.41 6.26 -23.62
N GLU A 14 3.24 4.95 -23.53
CA GLU A 14 2.11 4.33 -22.82
C GLU A 14 2.07 4.71 -21.33
N VAL A 15 3.23 4.69 -20.65
CA VAL A 15 3.33 5.12 -19.25
C VAL A 15 2.91 6.58 -19.10
N LYS A 16 3.37 7.45 -20.00
CA LYS A 16 2.99 8.87 -19.98
C LYS A 16 1.49 9.08 -20.23
N GLU A 17 0.93 8.43 -21.25
CA GLU A 17 -0.51 8.52 -21.56
C GLU A 17 -1.39 7.96 -20.44
N PHE A 18 -0.92 6.93 -19.74
CA PHE A 18 -1.58 6.41 -18.55
C PHE A 18 -1.55 7.41 -17.40
N ASP A 19 -0.37 7.98 -17.11
CA ASP A 19 -0.19 8.93 -16.00
C ASP A 19 -0.98 10.23 -16.20
N GLU A 20 -0.98 10.77 -17.43
CA GLU A 20 -1.68 12.01 -17.78
C GLU A 20 -3.20 11.93 -17.58
N LYS A 21 -3.78 10.73 -17.63
CA LYS A 21 -5.21 10.52 -17.35
C LYS A 21 -5.54 10.70 -15.87
N LYS A 22 -4.61 10.43 -14.96
CA LYS A 22 -4.80 10.50 -13.51
C LYS A 22 -6.01 9.73 -12.97
N THR A 23 -6.48 8.72 -13.70
CA THR A 23 -7.62 7.87 -13.32
C THR A 23 -7.16 6.55 -12.67
N GLY A 24 -5.86 6.27 -12.78
CA GLY A 24 -5.20 5.10 -12.25
C GLY A 24 -5.64 3.78 -12.88
N VAL A 25 -5.24 2.68 -12.25
CA VAL A 25 -5.58 1.31 -12.69
C VAL A 25 -7.09 1.08 -12.61
N LYS A 26 -7.76 1.62 -11.60
CA LYS A 26 -9.21 1.53 -11.49
C LYS A 26 -9.90 2.16 -12.70
N GLY A 27 -9.43 3.30 -13.21
CA GLY A 27 -9.98 3.92 -14.43
C GLY A 27 -9.89 3.01 -15.65
N LEU A 28 -8.83 2.21 -15.78
CA LEU A 28 -8.72 1.18 -16.84
C LEU A 28 -9.78 0.09 -16.65
N VAL A 29 -9.95 -0.40 -15.42
CA VAL A 29 -10.94 -1.45 -15.10
C VAL A 29 -12.36 -0.96 -15.37
N ASP A 30 -12.70 0.25 -14.93
CA ASP A 30 -14.02 0.86 -15.14
C ASP A 30 -14.31 1.11 -16.62
N ALA A 31 -13.29 1.45 -17.41
CA ALA A 31 -13.38 1.56 -18.87
C ALA A 31 -13.56 0.20 -19.58
N GLY A 32 -13.49 -0.91 -18.83
CA GLY A 32 -13.79 -2.25 -19.33
C GLY A 32 -12.70 -2.86 -20.20
N VAL A 33 -11.43 -2.52 -19.94
CA VAL A 33 -10.27 -3.10 -20.65
C VAL A 33 -10.37 -4.63 -20.69
N LYS A 34 -10.09 -5.22 -21.85
CA LYS A 34 -10.15 -6.68 -22.07
C LYS A 34 -8.83 -7.38 -21.86
N GLU A 35 -7.74 -6.63 -21.99
CA GLU A 35 -6.37 -7.12 -21.86
C GLU A 35 -5.60 -6.20 -20.92
N ILE A 36 -4.62 -6.77 -20.22
CA ILE A 36 -3.72 -6.01 -19.36
C ILE A 36 -2.79 -5.20 -20.27
N PRO A 37 -2.77 -3.86 -20.16
CA PRO A 37 -1.85 -3.03 -20.92
C PRO A 37 -0.39 -3.44 -20.68
N ARG A 38 0.41 -3.37 -21.74
CA ARG A 38 1.79 -3.84 -21.76
C ARG A 38 2.65 -3.24 -20.65
N LEU A 39 2.41 -1.98 -20.26
CA LEU A 39 3.13 -1.35 -19.14
C LEU A 39 3.04 -2.10 -17.79
N PHE A 40 2.05 -2.96 -17.60
CA PHE A 40 1.87 -3.78 -16.39
C PHE A 40 2.28 -5.24 -16.58
N VAL A 41 2.68 -5.65 -17.78
CA VAL A 41 3.12 -7.01 -18.06
C VAL A 41 4.60 -7.13 -17.71
N HIS A 42 4.91 -7.99 -16.75
CA HIS A 42 6.29 -8.20 -16.30
C HIS A 42 7.01 -9.11 -17.30
N PRO A 43 8.28 -8.82 -17.68
CA PRO A 43 9.10 -9.72 -18.48
C PRO A 43 9.25 -11.10 -17.83
N GLN A 44 9.35 -12.14 -18.66
CA GLN A 44 9.43 -13.53 -18.17
C GLN A 44 10.67 -13.73 -17.28
N GLU A 45 11.77 -13.05 -17.57
CA GLU A 45 13.01 -13.11 -16.78
C GLU A 45 12.79 -12.58 -15.35
N ILE A 46 11.95 -11.55 -15.18
CA ILE A 46 11.56 -11.04 -13.86
C ILE A 46 10.65 -12.05 -13.17
N ILE A 47 9.69 -12.62 -13.89
CA ILE A 47 8.77 -13.63 -13.34
C ILE A 47 9.54 -14.85 -12.84
N ASP A 48 10.48 -15.34 -13.63
CA ASP A 48 11.31 -16.50 -13.32
C ASP A 48 12.28 -16.24 -12.15
N SER A 49 12.59 -14.97 -11.88
CA SER A 49 13.40 -14.57 -10.73
C SER A 49 12.63 -14.65 -9.40
N TYR A 50 11.29 -14.64 -9.43
CA TYR A 50 10.51 -14.74 -8.21
C TYR A 50 10.62 -16.14 -7.59
N PRO A 51 10.82 -16.23 -6.27
CA PRO A 51 10.89 -17.53 -5.60
C PRO A 51 9.56 -18.26 -5.76
N THR A 52 9.56 -19.37 -6.49
CA THR A 52 8.40 -20.24 -6.58
C THR A 52 8.29 -21.07 -5.31
N ALA A 53 7.15 -21.03 -4.64
CA ALA A 53 6.90 -21.87 -3.48
C ALA A 53 6.88 -23.35 -3.88
N LYS A 54 7.99 -24.06 -3.68
CA LYS A 54 8.09 -25.52 -3.80
C LYS A 54 8.12 -26.11 -2.40
N GLY A 55 6.94 -26.35 -1.79
CA GLY A 55 6.89 -26.94 -0.45
C GLY A 55 5.53 -26.86 0.24
N ALA A 56 5.48 -27.45 1.44
CA ALA A 56 4.32 -27.36 2.33
C ALA A 56 4.10 -25.92 2.80
N ALA A 57 2.85 -25.59 3.15
CA ALA A 57 2.48 -24.28 3.65
C ALA A 57 3.34 -23.89 4.87
N VAL A 58 4.08 -22.80 4.73
CA VAL A 58 4.86 -22.21 5.82
C VAL A 58 3.90 -21.54 6.80
N LYS A 59 3.95 -21.94 8.07
CA LYS A 59 3.19 -21.28 9.14
C LYS A 59 4.04 -20.16 9.74
N LEU A 60 3.65 -18.92 9.44
CA LEU A 60 4.28 -17.75 10.03
C LEU A 60 4.03 -17.69 11.55
N PRO A 61 4.94 -17.11 12.34
CA PRO A 61 4.71 -16.87 13.74
C PRO A 61 3.49 -15.97 13.96
N VAL A 62 2.67 -16.33 14.95
CA VAL A 62 1.55 -15.51 15.42
C VAL A 62 1.84 -15.09 16.87
N ILE A 63 1.87 -13.79 17.12
CA ILE A 63 2.13 -13.20 18.43
C ILE A 63 0.80 -12.72 19.03
N ASP A 64 0.42 -13.29 20.16
CA ASP A 64 -0.78 -12.90 20.91
C ASP A 64 -0.42 -11.85 21.97
N LEU A 65 -0.91 -10.62 21.82
CA LEU A 65 -0.64 -9.51 22.75
C LEU A 65 -1.53 -9.48 23.99
N THR A 66 -2.43 -10.44 24.19
CA THR A 66 -3.25 -10.50 25.42
C THR A 66 -2.36 -10.44 26.67
N GLY A 67 -2.66 -9.51 27.58
CA GLY A 67 -1.94 -9.33 28.84
C GLY A 67 -0.62 -8.58 28.70
N ALA A 68 -0.29 -7.99 27.54
CA ALA A 68 0.92 -7.17 27.36
C ALA A 68 0.94 -5.96 28.32
N GLU A 69 -0.22 -5.37 28.56
CA GLU A 69 -0.49 -4.24 29.45
C GLU A 69 -0.21 -4.56 30.93
N SER A 70 -0.31 -5.84 31.32
CA SER A 70 -0.03 -6.29 32.71
C SER A 70 1.46 -6.20 33.09
N GLY A 71 2.35 -5.99 32.11
CA GLY A 71 3.78 -5.83 32.34
C GLY A 71 4.49 -7.10 32.81
N GLY A 72 5.54 -6.93 33.63
CA GLY A 72 6.23 -8.02 34.31
C GLY A 72 6.74 -9.14 33.40
N ALA A 73 6.48 -10.39 33.80
CA ALA A 73 6.94 -11.57 33.10
C ALA A 73 6.27 -11.77 31.73
N ARG A 74 5.00 -11.36 31.58
CA ARG A 74 4.26 -11.49 30.32
C ARG A 74 4.86 -10.60 29.24
N ARG A 75 5.08 -9.31 29.55
CA ARG A 75 5.72 -8.37 28.62
C ARG A 75 7.11 -8.84 28.20
N ARG A 76 7.93 -9.36 29.13
CA ARG A 76 9.26 -9.93 28.79
C ARG A 76 9.18 -11.08 27.79
N LYS A 77 8.26 -12.04 28.00
CA LYS A 77 8.04 -13.16 27.06
C LYS A 77 7.59 -12.67 25.68
N LEU A 78 6.74 -11.64 25.61
CA LEU A 78 6.30 -11.07 24.34
C LEU A 78 7.44 -10.39 23.58
N VAL A 79 8.24 -9.57 24.27
CA VAL A 79 9.42 -8.92 23.69
C VAL A 79 10.41 -9.97 23.13
N GLU A 80 10.64 -11.05 23.87
CA GLU A 80 11.48 -12.16 23.41
C GLU A 80 10.90 -12.87 22.18
N ALA A 81 9.59 -13.16 22.19
CA ALA A 81 8.91 -13.79 21.06
C ALA A 81 8.92 -12.93 19.80
N ILE A 82 8.67 -11.61 19.93
CA ILE A 82 8.77 -10.64 18.84
C ILE A 82 10.20 -10.59 18.31
N GLY A 83 11.19 -10.47 19.20
CA GLY A 83 12.61 -10.43 18.81
C GLY A 83 13.05 -11.70 18.10
N LYS A 84 12.58 -12.87 18.53
CA LYS A 84 12.83 -14.15 17.86
C LYS A 84 12.19 -14.20 16.48
N ALA A 85 10.90 -13.87 16.38
CA ALA A 85 10.18 -13.86 15.10
C ALA A 85 10.82 -12.88 14.10
N ALA A 86 11.18 -11.68 14.54
CA ALA A 86 11.87 -10.70 13.71
C ALA A 86 13.23 -11.20 13.22
N ARG A 87 14.04 -11.85 14.06
CA ARG A 87 15.36 -12.38 13.68
C ARG A 87 15.29 -13.59 12.75
N GLU A 88 14.37 -14.52 13.02
CA GLU A 88 14.29 -15.79 12.28
C GLU A 88 13.46 -15.66 11.00
N TRP A 89 12.42 -14.84 11.01
CA TRP A 89 11.45 -14.74 9.91
C TRP A 89 11.44 -13.39 9.21
N GLY A 90 11.80 -12.30 9.91
CA GLY A 90 11.59 -10.94 9.42
C GLY A 90 10.12 -10.53 9.28
N PHE A 91 9.18 -11.44 9.57
CA PHE A 91 7.75 -11.25 9.39
C PHE A 91 6.94 -12.12 10.38
N PHE A 92 5.85 -11.59 10.92
CA PHE A 92 4.95 -12.29 11.84
C PHE A 92 3.58 -11.59 11.88
N SER A 93 2.56 -12.32 12.30
CA SER A 93 1.23 -11.76 12.54
C SER A 93 1.03 -11.45 14.02
N ILE A 94 0.23 -10.43 14.32
CA ILE A 94 -0.14 -10.07 15.69
C ILE A 94 -1.65 -10.20 15.85
N ILE A 95 -2.10 -10.76 16.98
CA ILE A 95 -3.51 -10.82 17.37
C ILE A 95 -3.70 -10.18 18.75
N ASN A 96 -4.94 -9.80 19.07
CA ASN A 96 -5.30 -9.14 20.33
C ASN A 96 -4.50 -7.88 20.63
N TYR A 97 -4.23 -7.07 19.60
CA TYR A 97 -3.40 -5.87 19.66
C TYR A 97 -4.15 -4.60 20.10
N GLY A 98 -5.40 -4.74 20.55
CA GLY A 98 -6.16 -3.67 21.20
C GLY A 98 -6.98 -2.76 20.28
N ILE A 99 -6.86 -2.87 18.95
CA ILE A 99 -7.69 -2.10 18.02
C ILE A 99 -9.04 -2.81 17.83
N PRO A 100 -10.18 -2.12 18.03
CA PRO A 100 -11.50 -2.70 17.80
C PRO A 100 -11.67 -3.18 16.35
N LEU A 101 -12.34 -4.32 16.18
CA LEU A 101 -12.63 -4.86 14.84
C LEU A 101 -13.47 -3.90 13.99
N GLU A 102 -14.41 -3.18 14.63
CA GLU A 102 -15.25 -2.20 13.93
C GLU A 102 -14.45 -1.01 13.39
N THR A 103 -13.42 -0.55 14.12
CA THR A 103 -12.47 0.46 13.62
C THR A 103 -11.75 -0.05 12.37
N MET A 104 -11.24 -1.29 12.39
CA MET A 104 -10.58 -1.90 11.23
C MET A 104 -11.51 -2.00 10.01
N LYS A 105 -12.76 -2.42 10.20
CA LYS A 105 -13.78 -2.48 9.12
C LYS A 105 -14.09 -1.10 8.56
N ALA A 106 -14.26 -0.10 9.44
CA ALA A 106 -14.58 1.26 9.03
C ALA A 106 -13.48 1.88 8.17
N ILE A 107 -12.20 1.64 8.50
CA ILE A 107 -11.06 2.07 7.67
C ILE A 107 -11.08 1.42 6.29
N LEU A 108 -11.30 0.10 6.22
CA LEU A 108 -11.36 -0.61 4.93
C LEU A 108 -12.51 -0.08 4.05
N GLU A 109 -13.67 0.16 4.67
CA GLU A 109 -14.82 0.72 3.96
C GLU A 109 -14.54 2.15 3.48
N SER A 110 -13.91 2.98 4.30
CA SER A 110 -13.62 4.37 3.94
C SER A 110 -12.58 4.50 2.82
N ILE A 111 -11.54 3.66 2.82
CA ILE A 111 -10.56 3.57 1.73
C ILE A 111 -11.25 3.09 0.44
N ASN A 112 -12.16 2.11 0.54
CA ASN A 112 -12.95 1.67 -0.61
C ASN A 112 -13.87 2.78 -1.15
N ARG A 113 -14.48 3.59 -0.26
CA ARG A 113 -15.26 4.76 -0.66
C ARG A 113 -14.39 5.79 -1.38
N PHE A 114 -13.18 6.07 -0.87
CA PHE A 114 -12.22 6.95 -1.53
C PHE A 114 -11.92 6.50 -2.97
N HIS A 115 -11.59 5.23 -3.18
CA HIS A 115 -11.29 4.73 -4.53
C HIS A 115 -12.50 4.72 -5.47
N LYS A 116 -13.72 4.80 -4.94
CA LYS A 116 -14.97 4.90 -5.72
C LYS A 116 -15.41 6.34 -5.99
N LEU A 117 -14.73 7.35 -5.43
CA LEU A 117 -14.97 8.74 -5.79
C LEU A 117 -14.70 8.97 -7.27
N SER A 118 -15.30 10.03 -7.81
CA SER A 118 -15.07 10.47 -9.19
C SER A 118 -13.60 10.84 -9.40
N ASP A 119 -13.14 10.80 -10.65
CA ASP A 119 -11.76 11.14 -10.96
C ASP A 119 -11.49 12.63 -10.68
N GLU A 120 -12.50 13.49 -10.86
CA GLU A 120 -12.45 14.92 -10.53
C GLU A 120 -12.21 15.16 -9.03
N GLU A 121 -12.88 14.41 -8.16
CA GLU A 121 -12.72 14.54 -6.70
C GLU A 121 -11.33 14.10 -6.24
N LYS A 122 -10.75 13.10 -6.91
CA LYS A 122 -9.42 12.58 -6.56
C LYS A 122 -8.31 13.39 -7.22
N GLU A 123 -8.55 14.07 -8.35
CA GLU A 123 -7.50 14.68 -9.17
C GLU A 123 -6.55 15.60 -8.37
N SER A 124 -7.10 16.37 -7.44
CA SER A 124 -6.34 17.30 -6.58
C SER A 124 -5.26 16.63 -5.72
N LEU A 125 -5.43 15.34 -5.43
CA LEU A 125 -4.51 14.53 -4.63
C LEU A 125 -3.56 13.68 -5.49
N TYR A 126 -3.71 13.70 -6.83
CA TYR A 126 -2.90 12.86 -7.71
C TYR A 126 -1.49 13.45 -7.88
N THR A 127 -0.49 12.83 -7.25
CA THR A 127 0.90 13.32 -7.30
C THR A 127 1.91 12.27 -6.85
N TYR A 128 3.15 12.41 -7.34
CA TYR A 128 4.32 11.64 -6.90
C TYR A 128 5.25 12.43 -5.97
N GLU A 129 4.90 13.67 -5.63
CA GLU A 129 5.72 14.53 -4.77
C GLU A 129 5.93 13.91 -3.40
N ARG A 130 7.21 13.76 -3.01
CA ARG A 130 7.56 13.17 -1.70
C ARG A 130 7.22 14.06 -0.52
N SER A 131 7.19 15.38 -0.72
CA SER A 131 6.82 16.39 0.28
C SER A 131 5.35 16.36 0.67
N LYS A 132 4.46 15.82 -0.18
CA LYS A 132 3.02 15.72 0.09
C LYS A 132 2.74 14.57 1.06
N LEU A 133 2.10 14.89 2.17
CA LEU A 133 1.74 13.94 3.24
C LEU A 133 0.50 13.12 2.87
N VAL A 134 -0.48 13.75 2.22
CA VAL A 134 -1.63 13.07 1.63
C VAL A 134 -1.53 13.12 0.11
N LYS A 135 -1.56 11.96 -0.52
CA LYS A 135 -1.51 11.81 -1.98
C LYS A 135 -2.08 10.47 -2.40
N TRP A 136 -2.60 10.40 -3.61
CA TRP A 136 -2.82 9.13 -4.27
C TRP A 136 -2.13 9.12 -5.64
N ASN A 137 -1.88 7.92 -6.13
CA ASN A 137 -1.34 7.68 -7.47
C ASN A 137 -1.44 6.19 -7.79
N SER A 138 -1.11 5.83 -9.02
CA SER A 138 -0.74 4.47 -9.36
C SER A 138 0.76 4.32 -9.20
N ASN A 139 1.23 3.20 -8.63
CA ASN A 139 2.64 3.01 -8.33
C ASN A 139 3.46 2.78 -9.61
N LEU A 140 3.78 3.86 -10.31
CA LEU A 140 4.58 3.86 -11.54
C LEU A 140 6.04 3.50 -11.25
N PRO A 141 6.71 2.87 -12.22
CA PRO A 141 8.10 2.45 -12.06
C PRO A 141 9.03 3.63 -11.81
N ALA A 142 9.95 3.45 -10.85
CA ALA A 142 10.92 4.48 -10.50
C ALA A 142 12.07 4.56 -11.52
N GLN A 143 12.42 3.44 -12.15
CA GLN A 143 13.43 3.37 -13.20
C GLN A 143 12.88 2.75 -14.48
N LYS A 144 13.54 3.08 -15.60
CA LYS A 144 13.21 2.52 -16.90
C LYS A 144 13.49 1.01 -16.90
N GLY A 145 12.47 0.23 -17.24
CA GLY A 145 12.53 -1.24 -17.23
C GLY A 145 12.04 -1.88 -15.94
N ASP A 146 11.75 -1.09 -14.89
CA ASP A 146 11.09 -1.62 -13.70
C ASP A 146 9.63 -2.01 -14.04
N PRO A 147 9.14 -3.11 -13.46
CA PRO A 147 7.77 -3.53 -13.65
C PRO A 147 6.77 -2.56 -12.97
N THR A 148 5.77 -2.08 -13.71
CA THR A 148 4.65 -1.33 -13.11
C THR A 148 3.77 -2.27 -12.29
N CYS A 149 3.26 -1.77 -11.16
CA CYS A 149 2.29 -2.51 -10.34
C CYS A 149 0.87 -2.23 -10.81
N TRP A 150 0.06 -3.29 -11.00
CA TRP A 150 -1.39 -3.17 -11.20
C TRP A 150 -2.09 -2.79 -9.88
N ARG A 151 -1.88 -1.55 -9.43
CA ARG A 151 -2.33 -1.04 -8.12
C ARG A 151 -2.44 0.49 -8.11
N ASP A 152 -3.51 0.95 -7.47
CA ASP A 152 -3.65 2.34 -6.99
C ASP A 152 -3.41 2.42 -5.49
N VAL A 153 -2.86 3.53 -5.01
CA VAL A 153 -2.48 3.72 -3.61
C VAL A 153 -2.90 5.10 -3.13
N LEU A 154 -3.63 5.16 -2.01
CA LEU A 154 -3.74 6.35 -1.17
C LEU A 154 -2.65 6.28 -0.10
N ASN A 155 -1.76 7.27 -0.08
CA ASN A 155 -0.74 7.45 0.94
C ASN A 155 -1.16 8.57 1.88
N VAL A 156 -1.22 8.26 3.17
CA VAL A 156 -1.44 9.24 4.25
C VAL A 156 -0.30 9.10 5.24
N VAL A 157 0.60 10.08 5.25
CA VAL A 157 1.78 10.10 6.11
C VAL A 157 1.46 10.90 7.36
N TYR A 158 1.47 10.23 8.50
CA TYR A 158 1.37 10.85 9.82
C TYR A 158 2.76 10.91 10.46
N THR A 159 3.32 12.10 10.59
CA THR A 159 4.62 12.32 11.25
C THR A 159 4.51 13.45 12.27
N ASN A 160 5.01 13.23 13.49
CA ASN A 160 5.14 14.24 14.54
C ASN A 160 3.85 15.01 14.86
N ASP A 161 2.71 14.33 15.00
CA ASP A 161 1.39 14.92 15.29
C ASP A 161 0.89 15.99 14.29
N HIS A 162 1.55 16.11 13.14
CA HIS A 162 1.23 17.11 12.12
C HIS A 162 0.72 16.41 10.86
N LEU A 163 -0.60 16.24 10.81
CA LEU A 163 -1.36 15.96 9.60
C LEU A 163 -2.60 16.84 9.68
N ASP A 164 -2.74 17.81 8.77
CA ASP A 164 -3.95 18.61 8.71
C ASP A 164 -5.12 17.71 8.30
N PRO A 165 -6.16 17.54 9.13
CA PRO A 165 -7.32 16.72 8.77
C PRO A 165 -7.98 17.15 7.46
N ASN A 166 -7.87 18.43 7.08
CA ASN A 166 -8.41 18.95 5.83
C ASN A 166 -7.64 18.47 4.59
N GLU A 167 -6.40 17.98 4.74
CA GLU A 167 -5.66 17.35 3.64
C GLU A 167 -6.11 15.91 3.40
N ILE A 168 -6.76 15.27 4.39
CA ILE A 168 -7.26 13.89 4.25
C ILE A 168 -8.57 13.91 3.47
N PRO A 169 -8.77 13.06 2.45
CA PRO A 169 -10.04 12.97 1.76
C PRO A 169 -11.20 12.79 2.74
N SER A 170 -12.25 13.60 2.59
CA SER A 170 -13.43 13.60 3.46
C SER A 170 -14.05 12.20 3.63
N ALA A 171 -13.98 11.38 2.57
CA ALA A 171 -14.45 10.00 2.57
C ALA A 171 -13.79 9.10 3.64
N CYS A 172 -12.57 9.44 4.07
CA CYS A 172 -11.74 8.64 5.00
C CYS A 172 -11.17 9.41 6.19
N MET A 173 -11.28 10.74 6.23
CA MET A 173 -10.74 11.60 7.30
C MET A 173 -11.03 11.08 8.70
N HIS A 174 -12.32 10.92 9.06
CA HIS A 174 -12.69 10.52 10.42
C HIS A 174 -12.13 9.15 10.80
N THR A 175 -12.25 8.16 9.91
CA THR A 175 -11.77 6.79 10.17
C THR A 175 -10.26 6.69 10.25
N ILE A 176 -9.52 7.48 9.45
CA ILE A 176 -8.06 7.49 9.51
C ILE A 176 -7.61 8.14 10.82
N THR A 177 -8.18 9.28 11.20
CA THR A 177 -7.86 9.94 12.47
C THR A 177 -8.18 9.05 13.68
N ASP A 178 -9.34 8.39 13.68
CA ASP A 178 -9.70 7.41 14.73
C ASP A 178 -8.68 6.27 14.80
N SER A 179 -8.31 5.69 13.66
CA SER A 179 -7.32 4.61 13.60
C SER A 179 -5.94 5.02 14.12
N ILE A 180 -5.49 6.24 13.81
CA ILE A 180 -4.19 6.76 14.27
C ILE A 180 -4.19 6.87 15.78
N SER A 181 -5.30 7.28 16.40
CA SER A 181 -5.42 7.36 17.87
C SER A 181 -5.26 6.01 18.58
N HIS A 182 -5.49 4.90 17.87
CA HIS A 182 -5.27 3.55 18.39
C HIS A 182 -3.84 3.02 18.16
N ILE A 183 -3.11 3.56 17.17
CA ILE A 183 -1.77 3.10 16.77
C ILE A 183 -0.68 3.95 17.42
N GLY A 184 -0.86 5.27 17.42
CA GLY A 184 -0.06 6.21 18.20
C GLY A 184 -0.51 6.12 19.64
N GLY A 185 0.24 5.37 20.47
CA GLY A 185 -0.01 5.38 21.92
C GLY A 185 -0.01 6.80 22.50
N PRO A 186 -0.57 6.99 23.71
CA PRO A 186 -0.58 8.29 24.38
C PRO A 186 0.82 8.88 24.59
#